data_AF-A0A2P7RPI2-F1
#
_entry.id   AF-A0A2P7RPI2-F1
#
_cell.length_a   1.000
_cell.length_b   1.000
_cell.length_c   1.000
_cell.angle_alpha   90.00
_cell.angle_beta   90.00
_cell.angle_gamma   90.00
#
_symmetry.space_group_name_H-M   'P 1'
#
loop_
_entity.id
_entity.type
_entity.pdbx_description
1 polymer ?
#
loop_
_entity_poly.entity_id
_entity_poly.type
_entity_poly.pdbx_seq_one_letter_code
_entity_poly.pdbx_strand_id
1 'polypeptide(L)'
;MDCSRFVIAILCAIAWNSAAAAAEVKFVEIPDAVDFVIIKGEIVQGDSERFLDAVGNREKVAVYLESPGGLLREALKIGAEIRLRNYGTVVDAGDECFSACGLIWVSGARRYMSPKSLIGFHAAYREEAGEFRESGMANAEIGSFLTHLGLRIEAIRFFTVAGPNDFLLLTPARARELGIDVFLLDGGGVVTPGDAPTGDRYAERWVLYSILRSQCQVYFQPDMAVIAVGLEEAFARGNEVLGGEQWVNIWTRLLDQWVGEIRSRGLVVVCVEAEQFLRDQGLETGVDGPSFDCAKAETPTERTMCADQKLWAKDRAMNSIYFWIRDNVQADVRKGILAVQRHWLAVNDCGTDRGCLNSVYEQRLEELKLVVIQ
;
A
#
# COMPACT_ATOMS: atom_id res chain seq x y z
N MET A 1 -46.84 76.76 -1.14
CA MET A 1 -45.43 77.19 -1.31
C MET A 1 -44.63 76.47 -0.24
N ASP A 2 -44.47 75.15 -0.41
CA ASP A 2 -43.27 74.53 -1.00
C ASP A 2 -42.00 74.84 -0.22
N CYS A 3 -41.45 73.85 0.48
CA CYS A 3 -40.25 73.15 -0.02
C CYS A 3 -39.89 72.01 0.95
N SER A 4 -40.22 70.78 0.57
CA SER A 4 -39.70 69.55 1.16
C SER A 4 -38.19 69.48 0.95
N ARG A 5 -37.41 69.29 2.02
CA ARG A 5 -35.98 68.94 1.91
C ARG A 5 -35.77 67.47 2.25
N PHE A 6 -35.42 66.74 1.20
CA PHE A 6 -35.02 65.34 1.13
C PHE A 6 -33.97 64.97 2.19
N VAL A 7 -34.25 63.91 2.95
CA VAL A 7 -33.26 63.11 3.66
C VAL A 7 -32.60 62.19 2.64
N ILE A 8 -31.34 62.43 2.31
CA ILE A 8 -30.54 61.51 1.49
C ILE A 8 -30.09 60.38 2.42
N ALA A 9 -30.78 59.25 2.35
CA ALA A 9 -30.29 57.99 2.90
C ALA A 9 -29.21 57.44 1.97
N ILE A 10 -27.96 57.44 2.44
CA ILE A 10 -26.85 56.77 1.77
C ILE A 10 -27.04 55.26 2.02
N LEU A 11 -27.65 54.59 1.04
CA LEU A 11 -27.62 53.13 0.91
C LEU A 11 -26.21 52.74 0.43
N CYS A 12 -25.32 52.46 1.38
CA CYS A 12 -24.10 51.70 1.09
C CYS A 12 -24.51 50.26 0.74
N ALA A 13 -24.68 50.00 -0.56
CA ALA A 13 -24.70 48.64 -1.08
C ALA A 13 -23.32 48.02 -0.83
N ILE A 14 -23.21 47.23 0.24
CA ILE A 14 -22.09 46.33 0.44
C ILE A 14 -22.27 45.22 -0.59
N ALA A 15 -21.64 45.39 -1.75
CA ALA A 15 -21.46 44.31 -2.68
C ALA A 15 -20.53 43.28 -2.03
N TRP A 16 -21.08 42.17 -1.55
CA TRP A 16 -20.31 40.96 -1.29
C TRP A 16 -19.83 40.40 -2.63
N ASN A 17 -18.67 40.91 -3.08
CA ASN A 17 -17.88 40.21 -4.08
C ASN A 17 -17.23 39.00 -3.39
N SER A 18 -17.90 37.86 -3.45
CA SER A 18 -17.29 36.55 -3.22
C SER A 18 -16.39 36.22 -4.41
N ALA A 19 -15.26 36.91 -4.54
CA ALA A 19 -14.19 36.39 -5.37
C ALA A 19 -13.69 35.13 -4.66
N ALA A 20 -13.96 33.95 -5.23
CA ALA A 20 -13.40 32.70 -4.76
C ALA A 20 -11.88 32.87 -4.68
N ALA A 21 -11.35 32.88 -3.46
CA ALA A 21 -9.92 32.96 -3.23
C ALA A 21 -9.32 31.61 -3.61
N ALA A 22 -8.28 31.62 -4.44
CA ALA A 22 -7.53 30.42 -4.80
C ALA A 22 -6.96 29.74 -3.55
N ALA A 23 -6.68 28.43 -3.65
CA ALA A 23 -6.08 27.72 -2.54
C ALA A 23 -4.74 28.35 -2.12
N GLU A 24 -4.58 28.58 -0.81
CA GLU A 24 -3.32 29.03 -0.23
C GLU A 24 -2.36 27.85 -0.18
N VAL A 25 -1.21 28.01 -0.85
CA VAL A 25 -0.11 27.05 -0.83
C VAL A 25 1.05 27.60 -0.01
N LYS A 26 1.18 27.12 1.24
CA LYS A 26 2.22 27.57 2.19
C LYS A 26 3.20 26.45 2.51
N PHE A 27 4.48 26.80 2.46
CA PHE A 27 5.57 25.95 2.92
C PHE A 27 5.88 26.24 4.39
N VAL A 28 6.08 25.19 5.18
CA VAL A 28 6.56 25.30 6.57
C VAL A 28 7.80 24.41 6.71
N GLU A 29 8.96 25.05 6.89
CA GLU A 29 10.22 24.36 7.16
C GLU A 29 10.27 23.96 8.63
N ILE A 30 10.51 22.69 8.92
CA ILE A 30 10.78 22.21 10.27
C ILE A 30 12.14 21.50 10.22
N PRO A 31 13.19 22.05 10.88
CA PRO A 31 14.51 21.42 10.90
C PRO A 31 14.44 19.98 11.42
N ASP A 32 15.11 19.06 10.73
CA ASP A 32 15.12 17.61 10.99
C ASP A 32 13.75 16.88 10.87
N ALA A 33 12.76 17.51 10.22
CA ALA A 33 11.45 16.92 9.95
C ALA A 33 11.08 16.96 8.46
N VAL A 34 9.94 16.33 8.12
CA VAL A 34 9.41 16.30 6.75
C VAL A 34 8.95 17.71 6.36
N ASP A 35 9.32 18.15 5.16
CA ASP A 35 8.86 19.42 4.61
C ASP A 35 7.34 19.40 4.37
N PHE A 36 6.63 20.46 4.78
CA PHE A 36 5.18 20.55 4.62
C PHE A 36 4.80 21.50 3.48
N VAL A 37 3.85 21.07 2.66
CA VAL A 37 3.12 21.92 1.72
C VAL A 37 1.64 21.87 2.09
N ILE A 38 1.06 23.02 2.39
CA ILE A 38 -0.37 23.14 2.71
C ILE A 38 -1.12 23.44 1.42
N ILE A 39 -2.28 22.82 1.18
CA ILE A 39 -3.23 23.22 0.14
C ILE A 39 -4.54 23.50 0.85
N LYS A 40 -4.87 24.79 0.98
CA LYS A 40 -6.06 25.25 1.71
C LYS A 40 -7.00 26.08 0.85
N GLY A 41 -8.26 25.71 0.73
CA GLY A 41 -9.27 26.45 -0.06
C GLY A 41 -9.64 25.78 -1.39
N GLU A 42 -10.39 26.47 -2.23
CA GLU A 42 -10.90 25.90 -3.49
C GLU A 42 -9.78 25.65 -4.50
N ILE A 43 -9.78 24.46 -5.13
CA ILE A 43 -8.82 24.05 -6.15
C ILE A 43 -9.23 24.66 -7.50
N VAL A 44 -8.47 25.63 -7.97
CA VAL A 44 -8.75 26.40 -9.18
C VAL A 44 -7.64 26.27 -10.22
N GLN A 45 -7.88 26.82 -11.41
CA GLN A 45 -6.92 26.75 -12.51
C GLN A 45 -5.58 27.39 -12.12
N GLY A 46 -4.48 26.67 -12.34
CA GLY A 46 -3.14 27.13 -12.01
C GLY A 46 -2.58 26.56 -10.71
N ASP A 47 -3.41 25.89 -9.89
CA ASP A 47 -2.96 25.33 -8.60
C ASP A 47 -2.01 24.15 -8.78
N SER A 48 -2.11 23.39 -9.86
CA SER A 48 -1.15 22.33 -10.14
C SER A 48 0.25 22.88 -10.43
N GLU A 49 0.35 24.00 -11.14
CA GLU A 49 1.63 24.69 -11.37
C GLU A 49 2.16 25.35 -10.08
N ARG A 50 1.31 25.99 -9.27
CA ARG A 50 1.70 26.53 -7.96
C ARG A 50 2.21 25.45 -7.00
N PHE A 51 1.57 24.29 -7.00
CA PHE A 51 2.01 23.14 -6.21
C PHE A 51 3.42 22.69 -6.62
N LEU A 52 3.66 22.56 -7.93
CA LEU A 52 4.97 22.20 -8.48
C LEU A 52 6.06 23.21 -8.08
N ASP A 53 5.76 24.50 -8.20
CA ASP A 53 6.69 25.56 -7.80
C ASP A 53 6.98 25.52 -6.30
N ALA A 54 5.97 25.24 -5.46
CA ALA A 54 6.12 25.15 -4.01
C ALA A 54 6.99 23.96 -3.58
N VAL A 55 6.78 22.78 -4.16
CA VAL A 55 7.56 21.58 -3.81
C VAL A 55 8.98 21.65 -4.36
N GLY A 56 9.19 22.27 -5.54
CA GLY A 56 10.49 22.35 -6.19
C GLY A 56 11.13 20.97 -6.42
N ASN A 57 12.39 20.80 -6.00
CA ASN A 57 13.16 19.54 -6.14
C ASN A 57 13.20 18.70 -4.86
N ARG A 58 12.29 18.92 -3.90
CA ARG A 58 12.30 18.21 -2.61
C ARG A 58 11.97 16.73 -2.80
N GLU A 59 12.70 15.87 -2.11
CA GLU A 59 12.49 14.41 -2.20
C GLU A 59 11.41 13.90 -1.24
N LYS A 60 11.16 14.61 -0.13
CA LYS A 60 10.24 14.16 0.92
C LYS A 60 9.35 15.31 1.38
N VAL A 61 8.08 15.26 1.00
CA VAL A 61 7.08 16.25 1.37
C VAL A 61 5.84 15.58 1.96
N ALA A 62 5.25 16.20 2.96
CA ALA A 62 3.91 15.91 3.45
C ALA A 62 2.95 17.03 3.00
N VAL A 63 1.91 16.67 2.26
CA VAL A 63 0.92 17.61 1.74
C VAL A 63 -0.27 17.66 2.69
N TYR A 64 -0.43 18.79 3.40
CA TYR A 64 -1.56 19.05 4.28
C TYR A 64 -2.74 19.59 3.48
N LEU A 65 -3.94 19.05 3.71
CA LEU A 65 -5.10 19.26 2.86
C LEU A 65 -6.30 19.75 3.68
N GLU A 66 -6.79 20.94 3.35
CA GLU A 66 -8.01 21.53 3.91
C GLU A 66 -8.78 22.27 2.79
N SER A 67 -9.61 21.54 2.05
CA SER A 67 -10.22 22.06 0.82
C SER A 67 -11.62 21.47 0.56
N PRO A 68 -12.59 22.31 0.12
CA PRO A 68 -13.89 21.82 -0.33
C PRO A 68 -13.83 21.07 -1.68
N GLY A 69 -12.67 21.03 -2.33
CA GLY A 69 -12.49 20.50 -3.68
C GLY A 69 -12.40 21.61 -4.73
N GLY A 70 -12.81 21.31 -5.95
CA GLY A 70 -12.73 22.23 -7.09
C GLY A 70 -12.48 21.51 -8.41
N LEU A 71 -11.62 22.07 -9.25
CA LEU A 71 -11.35 21.57 -10.60
C LEU A 71 -10.67 20.20 -10.59
N LEU A 72 -11.37 19.20 -11.13
CA LEU A 72 -10.89 17.83 -11.25
C LEU A 72 -9.51 17.75 -11.92
N ARG A 73 -9.32 18.42 -13.07
CA ARG A 73 -8.08 18.35 -13.84
C ARG A 73 -6.85 18.82 -13.03
N GLU A 74 -7.01 19.84 -12.21
CA GLU A 74 -5.92 20.36 -11.37
C GLU A 74 -5.61 19.39 -10.23
N ALA A 75 -6.64 18.85 -9.57
CA ALA A 75 -6.47 17.84 -8.53
C ALA A 75 -5.81 16.55 -9.04
N LEU A 76 -6.17 16.06 -10.22
CA LEU A 76 -5.55 14.86 -10.81
C LEU A 76 -4.07 15.08 -11.14
N LYS A 77 -3.69 16.28 -11.63
CA LYS A 77 -2.28 16.62 -11.85
C LYS A 77 -1.50 16.68 -10.55
N ILE A 78 -2.03 17.35 -9.52
CA ILE A 78 -1.40 17.42 -8.18
C ILE A 78 -1.25 16.00 -7.61
N GLY A 79 -2.31 15.19 -7.67
CA GLY A 79 -2.29 13.80 -7.21
C GLY A 79 -1.25 12.96 -7.94
N ALA A 80 -1.14 13.09 -9.27
CA ALA A 80 -0.13 12.39 -10.05
C ALA A 80 1.30 12.74 -9.58
N GLU A 81 1.59 14.02 -9.37
CA GLU A 81 2.89 14.48 -8.86
C GLU A 81 3.19 13.95 -7.46
N ILE A 82 2.21 14.00 -6.55
CA ILE A 82 2.34 13.44 -5.19
C ILE A 82 2.69 11.95 -5.27
N ARG A 83 2.00 11.19 -6.13
CA ARG A 83 2.22 9.75 -6.28
C ARG A 83 3.60 9.45 -6.86
N LEU A 84 3.98 10.14 -7.94
CA LEU A 84 5.27 9.95 -8.63
C LEU A 84 6.46 10.25 -7.72
N ARG A 85 6.32 11.25 -6.84
CA ARG A 85 7.38 11.67 -5.91
C ARG A 85 7.32 10.98 -4.55
N ASN A 86 6.41 10.02 -4.38
CA ASN A 86 6.25 9.24 -3.14
C ASN A 86 5.97 10.11 -1.90
N TYR A 87 5.24 11.22 -2.08
CA TYR A 87 4.90 12.15 -1.01
C TYR A 87 3.77 11.61 -0.11
N GLY A 88 3.75 12.10 1.13
CA GLY A 88 2.66 11.85 2.07
C GLY A 88 1.52 12.86 1.91
N THR A 89 0.31 12.49 2.30
CA THR A 89 -0.86 13.38 2.35
C THR A 89 -1.48 13.35 3.74
N VAL A 90 -1.95 14.49 4.23
CA VAL A 90 -2.44 14.65 5.61
C VAL A 90 -3.74 15.43 5.58
N VAL A 91 -4.76 14.91 6.24
CA VAL A 91 -5.94 15.68 6.68
C VAL A 91 -6.00 15.54 8.19
N ASP A 92 -5.95 16.65 8.92
CA ASP A 92 -5.91 16.63 10.38
C ASP A 92 -7.31 16.45 11.00
N ALA A 93 -7.38 16.39 12.32
CA ALA A 93 -8.60 16.31 13.08
C ALA A 93 -9.45 17.57 12.92
N GLY A 94 -10.66 17.42 12.37
CA GLY A 94 -11.62 18.53 12.17
C GLY A 94 -11.49 19.24 10.82
N ASP A 95 -10.44 18.94 10.05
CA ASP A 95 -10.26 19.52 8.73
C ASP A 95 -11.10 18.82 7.67
N GLU A 96 -11.53 19.61 6.69
CA GLU A 96 -12.38 19.20 5.59
C GLU A 96 -11.56 18.99 4.32
N CYS A 97 -11.72 17.84 3.68
CA CYS A 97 -11.11 17.52 2.39
C CYS A 97 -12.11 16.77 1.52
N PHE A 98 -12.84 17.53 0.70
CA PHE A 98 -13.99 17.03 -0.04
C PHE A 98 -13.73 16.99 -1.54
N SER A 99 -14.44 16.09 -2.22
CA SER A 99 -14.48 16.04 -3.68
C SER A 99 -13.06 15.88 -4.28
N ALA A 100 -12.65 16.81 -5.16
CA ALA A 100 -11.33 16.83 -5.76
C ALA A 100 -10.17 16.84 -4.73
N CYS A 101 -10.35 17.40 -3.53
CA CYS A 101 -9.34 17.33 -2.47
C CYS A 101 -9.08 15.87 -2.04
N GLY A 102 -10.15 15.07 -1.88
CA GLY A 102 -10.03 13.67 -1.51
C GLY A 102 -9.25 12.84 -2.55
N LEU A 103 -9.31 13.23 -3.84
CA LEU A 103 -8.50 12.62 -4.91
C LEU A 103 -7.01 12.95 -4.76
N ILE A 104 -6.67 14.17 -4.33
CA ILE A 104 -5.31 14.54 -3.97
C ILE A 104 -4.85 13.70 -2.77
N TRP A 105 -5.67 13.64 -1.71
CA TRP A 105 -5.36 12.88 -0.51
C TRP A 105 -5.06 11.40 -0.79
N VAL A 106 -5.92 10.72 -1.56
CA VAL A 106 -5.74 9.28 -1.82
C VAL A 106 -4.52 8.99 -2.71
N SER A 107 -3.96 10.00 -3.38
CA SER A 107 -2.75 9.87 -4.20
C SER A 107 -1.47 9.77 -3.37
N GLY A 108 -1.53 10.10 -2.07
CA GLY A 108 -0.41 9.98 -1.15
C GLY A 108 0.12 8.55 -1.05
N ALA A 109 1.45 8.41 -1.02
CA ALA A 109 2.10 7.13 -0.73
C ALA A 109 1.90 6.70 0.73
N ARG A 110 1.77 7.69 1.62
CA ARG A 110 1.33 7.51 3.01
C ARG A 110 0.19 8.49 3.24
N ARG A 111 -0.98 7.95 3.59
CA ARG A 111 -2.23 8.71 3.71
C ARG A 111 -2.57 8.86 5.19
N TYR A 112 -2.36 10.04 5.74
CA TYR A 112 -2.64 10.33 7.13
C TYR A 112 -4.05 10.89 7.27
N MET A 113 -4.78 10.41 8.28
CA MET A 113 -6.09 10.93 8.68
C MET A 113 -6.29 10.75 10.17
N SER A 114 -7.18 11.52 10.77
CA SER A 114 -7.68 11.35 12.14
C SER A 114 -9.06 10.69 12.13
N PRO A 115 -9.52 10.06 13.23
CA PRO A 115 -10.93 9.69 13.39
C PRO A 115 -11.90 10.88 13.22
N LYS A 116 -11.41 12.12 13.36
CA LYS A 116 -12.18 13.36 13.22
C LYS A 116 -11.97 14.06 11.88
N SER A 117 -11.15 13.53 10.97
CA SER A 117 -10.97 14.11 9.65
C SER A 117 -12.25 13.98 8.83
N LEU A 118 -12.61 15.04 8.12
CA LEU A 118 -13.79 15.07 7.26
C LEU A 118 -13.34 14.90 5.81
N ILE A 119 -13.10 13.66 5.41
CA ILE A 119 -12.75 13.31 4.03
C ILE A 119 -13.99 12.71 3.38
N GLY A 120 -14.38 13.20 2.20
CA GLY A 120 -15.47 12.54 1.51
C GLY A 120 -15.63 12.88 0.04
N PHE A 121 -16.58 12.17 -0.56
CA PHE A 121 -16.65 11.97 -1.98
C PHE A 121 -18.08 12.05 -2.51
N HIS A 122 -18.17 12.51 -3.75
CA HIS A 122 -19.37 12.51 -4.58
C HIS A 122 -18.96 12.39 -6.04
N ALA A 123 -19.91 12.05 -6.91
CA ALA A 123 -19.75 11.99 -8.35
C ALA A 123 -19.29 13.34 -8.91
N ALA A 124 -18.34 13.34 -9.84
CA ALA A 124 -17.97 14.54 -10.57
C ALA A 124 -19.18 15.07 -11.36
N TYR A 125 -19.38 16.38 -11.34
CA TYR A 125 -20.52 17.02 -11.95
C TYR A 125 -20.11 18.23 -12.80
N ARG A 126 -21.04 18.69 -13.62
CA ARG A 126 -21.05 19.99 -14.26
C ARG A 126 -22.21 20.78 -13.70
N GLU A 127 -21.98 22.07 -13.45
CA GLU A 127 -23.06 22.99 -13.14
C GLU A 127 -23.61 23.55 -14.46
N GLU A 128 -24.89 23.31 -14.70
CA GLU A 128 -25.61 23.79 -15.88
C GLU A 128 -26.88 24.50 -15.42
N ALA A 129 -26.97 25.82 -15.67
CA ALA A 129 -28.12 26.64 -15.29
C ALA A 129 -28.50 26.54 -13.79
N GLY A 130 -27.50 26.41 -12.90
CA GLY A 130 -27.69 26.30 -11.45
C GLY A 130 -28.08 24.90 -10.97
N GLU A 131 -28.11 23.90 -11.85
CA GLU A 131 -28.29 22.50 -11.48
C GLU A 131 -26.97 21.73 -11.60
N PHE A 132 -26.68 20.89 -10.61
CA PHE A 132 -25.56 19.96 -10.68
C PHE A 132 -25.95 18.68 -11.41
N ARG A 133 -25.29 18.41 -12.53
CA ARG A 133 -25.48 17.20 -13.34
C ARG A 133 -24.23 16.37 -13.36
N GLU A 134 -24.37 15.09 -13.06
CA GLU A 134 -23.26 14.15 -13.11
C GLU A 134 -22.57 14.16 -14.49
N SER A 135 -21.23 14.13 -14.48
CA SER A 135 -20.41 14.01 -15.68
C SER A 135 -19.81 12.61 -15.77
N GLY A 136 -20.44 11.74 -16.57
CA GLY A 136 -19.94 10.38 -16.81
C GLY A 136 -18.50 10.34 -17.36
N MET A 137 -18.11 11.33 -18.18
CA MET A 137 -16.73 11.45 -18.66
C MET A 137 -15.74 11.74 -17.52
N ALA A 138 -16.08 12.68 -16.63
CA ALA A 138 -15.23 13.02 -15.50
C ALA A 138 -15.12 11.86 -14.50
N ASN A 139 -16.22 11.14 -14.24
CA ASN A 139 -16.20 9.94 -13.40
C ASN A 139 -15.38 8.80 -14.04
N ALA A 140 -15.38 8.68 -15.37
CA ALA A 140 -14.51 7.72 -16.05
C ALA A 140 -13.02 8.09 -15.91
N GLU A 141 -12.67 9.38 -15.97
CA GLU A 141 -11.31 9.85 -15.70
C GLU A 141 -10.89 9.57 -14.25
N ILE A 142 -11.77 9.83 -13.27
CA ILE A 142 -11.54 9.48 -11.86
C ILE A 142 -11.31 7.98 -11.72
N GLY A 143 -12.18 7.16 -12.29
CA GLY A 143 -12.05 5.70 -12.20
C GLY A 143 -10.74 5.18 -12.79
N SER A 144 -10.34 5.70 -13.95
CA SER A 144 -9.05 5.38 -14.58
C SER A 144 -7.88 5.80 -13.68
N PHE A 145 -7.91 7.03 -13.15
CA PHE A 145 -6.85 7.54 -12.28
C PHE A 145 -6.70 6.69 -11.01
N LEU A 146 -7.81 6.42 -10.31
CA LEU A 146 -7.82 5.61 -9.09
C LEU A 146 -7.36 4.16 -9.36
N THR A 147 -7.65 3.61 -10.54
CA THR A 147 -7.12 2.30 -10.96
C THR A 147 -5.59 2.34 -11.06
N HIS A 148 -5.00 3.38 -11.63
CA HIS A 148 -3.53 3.54 -11.70
C HIS A 148 -2.89 3.77 -10.32
N LEU A 149 -3.65 4.23 -9.33
CA LEU A 149 -3.21 4.27 -7.93
C LEU A 149 -3.25 2.90 -7.23
N GLY A 150 -3.76 1.87 -7.91
CA GLY A 150 -3.89 0.51 -7.37
C GLY A 150 -5.14 0.29 -6.52
N LEU A 151 -6.12 1.19 -6.57
CA LEU A 151 -7.37 1.03 -5.85
C LEU A 151 -8.28 0.02 -6.56
N ARG A 152 -8.92 -0.84 -5.77
CA ARG A 152 -9.90 -1.82 -6.28
C ARG A 152 -11.23 -1.17 -6.62
N ILE A 153 -12.03 -1.87 -7.42
CA ILE A 153 -13.29 -1.33 -7.96
C ILE A 153 -14.28 -0.88 -6.88
N GLU A 154 -14.28 -1.51 -5.71
CA GLU A 154 -15.14 -1.13 -4.59
C GLU A 154 -14.75 0.23 -4.00
N ALA A 155 -13.44 0.49 -3.87
CA ALA A 155 -12.94 1.82 -3.51
C ALA A 155 -13.28 2.83 -4.60
N ILE A 156 -13.03 2.51 -5.88
CA ILE A 156 -13.35 3.41 -6.99
C ILE A 156 -14.84 3.78 -7.00
N ARG A 157 -15.73 2.81 -6.81
CA ARG A 157 -17.18 3.05 -6.72
C ARG A 157 -17.52 3.96 -5.54
N PHE A 158 -16.91 3.76 -4.38
CA PHE A 158 -17.15 4.61 -3.21
C PHE A 158 -16.85 6.09 -3.52
N PHE A 159 -15.81 6.37 -4.32
CA PHE A 159 -15.44 7.73 -4.69
C PHE A 159 -16.42 8.40 -5.66
N THR A 160 -17.20 7.63 -6.42
CA THR A 160 -18.00 8.17 -7.53
C THR A 160 -19.51 7.90 -7.42
N VAL A 161 -19.97 7.15 -6.42
CA VAL A 161 -21.38 6.68 -6.36
C VAL A 161 -22.35 7.69 -5.74
N ALA A 162 -21.88 8.55 -4.83
CA ALA A 162 -22.76 9.56 -4.24
C ALA A 162 -23.20 10.56 -5.31
N GLY A 163 -24.48 10.88 -5.40
CA GLY A 163 -24.97 11.87 -6.36
C GLY A 163 -24.36 13.26 -6.12
N PRO A 164 -24.47 14.21 -7.06
CA PRO A 164 -23.87 15.55 -6.93
C PRO A 164 -24.33 16.34 -5.70
N ASN A 165 -25.50 16.00 -5.14
CA ASN A 165 -26.07 16.63 -3.94
C ASN A 165 -25.94 15.76 -2.68
N ASP A 166 -25.34 14.58 -2.80
CA ASP A 166 -25.10 13.65 -1.70
C ASP A 166 -23.62 13.57 -1.37
N PHE A 167 -23.29 12.98 -0.23
CA PHE A 167 -21.90 12.90 0.21
C PHE A 167 -21.63 11.63 1.01
N LEU A 168 -20.51 10.97 0.71
CA LEU A 168 -20.02 9.83 1.48
C LEU A 168 -18.73 10.20 2.21
N LEU A 169 -18.76 10.10 3.53
CA LEU A 169 -17.58 10.30 4.38
C LEU A 169 -16.75 9.01 4.48
N LEU A 170 -15.44 9.14 4.30
CA LEU A 170 -14.48 8.07 4.49
C LEU A 170 -14.00 8.07 5.95
N THR A 171 -14.55 7.14 6.74
CA THR A 171 -14.05 6.88 8.10
C THR A 171 -12.84 5.93 8.06
N PRO A 172 -12.03 5.85 9.12
CA PRO A 172 -10.94 4.88 9.20
C PRO A 172 -11.41 3.42 9.03
N ALA A 173 -12.56 3.06 9.62
CA ALA A 173 -13.14 1.74 9.45
C ALA A 173 -13.52 1.49 7.97
N ARG A 174 -14.14 2.48 7.33
CA ARG A 174 -14.50 2.39 5.91
C ARG A 174 -13.28 2.32 5.00
N ALA A 175 -12.19 3.02 5.32
CA ALA A 175 -10.92 2.89 4.59
C ALA A 175 -10.37 1.46 4.65
N ARG A 176 -10.41 0.83 5.83
CA ARG A 176 -10.01 -0.58 6.02
C ARG A 176 -10.85 -1.55 5.22
N GLU A 177 -12.16 -1.34 5.20
CA GLU A 177 -13.10 -2.10 4.36
C GLU A 177 -12.78 -1.95 2.88
N LEU A 178 -12.48 -0.74 2.42
CA LEU A 178 -12.23 -0.44 0.99
C LEU A 178 -10.82 -0.82 0.52
N GLY A 179 -9.97 -1.38 1.37
CA GLY A 179 -8.59 -1.71 1.01
C GLY A 179 -7.66 -0.49 0.90
N ILE A 180 -8.02 0.62 1.57
CA ILE A 180 -7.24 1.85 1.56
C ILE A 180 -6.39 1.89 2.83
N ASP A 181 -5.08 1.64 2.67
CA ASP A 181 -4.12 1.79 3.77
C ASP A 181 -4.02 3.26 4.20
N VAL A 182 -4.16 3.48 5.51
CA VAL A 182 -4.10 4.79 6.16
C VAL A 182 -3.22 4.74 7.41
N PHE A 183 -2.62 5.88 7.73
CA PHE A 183 -1.90 6.14 8.98
C PHE A 183 -2.80 6.99 9.88
N LEU A 184 -3.32 6.39 10.95
CA LEU A 184 -4.29 7.06 11.81
C LEU A 184 -3.58 7.93 12.84
N LEU A 185 -3.90 9.23 12.85
CA LEU A 185 -3.49 10.20 13.85
C LEU A 185 -4.45 10.11 15.04
N ASP A 186 -4.05 9.42 16.11
CA ASP A 186 -4.91 9.18 17.29
C ASP A 186 -4.27 9.74 18.56
N GLY A 187 -4.36 11.06 18.75
CA GLY A 187 -4.20 11.80 20.03
C GLY A 187 -2.86 11.71 20.79
N GLY A 188 -2.04 10.71 20.52
CA GLY A 188 -0.80 10.36 21.21
C GLY A 188 0.14 9.45 20.42
N GLY A 189 -0.20 9.11 19.16
CA GLY A 189 0.64 8.32 18.26
C GLY A 189 0.06 8.18 16.86
N VAL A 190 0.77 7.41 16.03
CA VAL A 190 0.34 7.03 14.67
C VAL A 190 0.08 5.54 14.64
N VAL A 191 -1.15 5.13 14.35
CA VAL A 191 -1.50 3.72 14.07
C VAL A 191 -1.22 3.46 12.60
N THR A 192 -0.32 2.52 12.30
CA THR A 192 0.10 2.22 10.93
C THR A 192 -0.84 1.19 10.26
N PRO A 193 -0.76 1.03 8.92
CA PRO A 193 -1.42 -0.08 8.25
C PRO A 193 -1.00 -1.48 8.74
N GLY A 194 0.14 -1.60 9.42
CA GLY A 194 0.55 -2.85 10.07
C GLY A 194 -0.21 -3.12 11.36
N ASP A 195 -0.47 -2.07 12.15
CA ASP A 195 -1.20 -2.13 13.43
C ASP A 195 -2.72 -2.28 13.22
N ALA A 196 -3.27 -1.67 12.17
CA ALA A 196 -4.68 -1.76 11.79
C ALA A 196 -4.86 -2.16 10.31
N PRO A 197 -4.55 -3.42 9.93
CA PRO A 197 -4.59 -3.86 8.54
C PRO A 197 -5.98 -3.73 7.89
N THR A 198 -5.98 -3.44 6.59
CA THR A 198 -7.19 -3.53 5.74
C THR A 198 -7.65 -4.98 5.61
N GLY A 199 -8.89 -5.16 5.16
CA GLY A 199 -9.40 -6.49 4.83
C GLY A 199 -8.55 -7.21 3.77
N ASP A 200 -8.09 -6.47 2.76
CA ASP A 200 -7.20 -6.96 1.71
C ASP A 200 -5.87 -7.52 2.27
N ARG A 201 -5.25 -6.84 3.25
CA ARG A 201 -4.02 -7.34 3.90
C ARG A 201 -4.27 -8.63 4.68
N TYR A 202 -5.40 -8.75 5.37
CA TYR A 202 -5.76 -10.02 6.03
C TYR A 202 -6.03 -11.13 5.03
N ALA A 203 -6.69 -10.83 3.90
CA ALA A 203 -6.94 -11.80 2.84
C ALA A 203 -5.64 -12.31 2.24
N GLU A 204 -4.67 -11.42 1.99
CA GLU A 204 -3.34 -11.78 1.53
C GLU A 204 -2.60 -12.65 2.55
N ARG A 205 -2.59 -12.28 3.84
CA ARG A 205 -2.02 -13.12 4.91
C ARG A 205 -2.64 -14.52 4.92
N TRP A 206 -3.96 -14.61 4.80
CA TRP A 206 -4.68 -15.87 4.79
C TRP A 206 -4.30 -16.75 3.58
N VAL A 207 -4.21 -16.16 2.38
CA VAL A 207 -3.76 -16.86 1.17
C VAL A 207 -2.32 -17.34 1.33
N LEU A 208 -1.42 -16.50 1.83
CA LEU A 208 -0.02 -16.83 1.99
C LEU A 208 0.21 -17.94 3.01
N TYR A 209 -0.42 -17.88 4.18
CA TYR A 209 -0.37 -18.98 5.13
C TYR A 209 -0.98 -20.27 4.56
N SER A 210 -2.01 -20.16 3.72
CA SER A 210 -2.62 -21.33 3.05
C SER A 210 -1.65 -21.98 2.07
N ILE A 211 -0.89 -21.18 1.33
CA ILE A 211 0.19 -21.64 0.44
C ILE A 211 1.32 -22.26 1.26
N LEU A 212 1.76 -21.61 2.34
CA LEU A 212 2.80 -22.14 3.22
C LEU A 212 2.42 -23.52 3.78
N ARG A 213 1.18 -23.66 4.27
CA ARG A 213 0.64 -24.90 4.82
C ARG A 213 0.55 -26.01 3.77
N SER A 214 0.06 -25.70 2.57
CA SER A 214 -0.35 -26.72 1.60
C SER A 214 0.71 -27.07 0.55
N GLN A 215 1.61 -26.14 0.22
CA GLN A 215 2.57 -26.30 -0.88
C GLN A 215 4.02 -26.14 -0.41
N CYS A 216 4.28 -25.32 0.62
CA CYS A 216 5.66 -24.97 0.99
C CYS A 216 6.25 -25.78 2.15
N GLN A 217 5.43 -26.58 2.84
CA GLN A 217 5.87 -27.39 3.97
C GLN A 217 7.08 -28.27 3.64
N VAL A 218 7.13 -28.83 2.43
CA VAL A 218 8.23 -29.70 1.99
C VAL A 218 9.55 -28.96 1.82
N TYR A 219 9.52 -27.66 1.54
CA TYR A 219 10.72 -26.83 1.40
C TYR A 219 11.22 -26.34 2.76
N PHE A 220 10.31 -25.93 3.64
CA PHE A 220 10.67 -25.22 4.86
C PHE A 220 10.57 -26.06 6.13
N GLN A 221 9.77 -27.12 6.16
CA GLN A 221 9.47 -27.85 7.41
C GLN A 221 9.13 -26.87 8.57
N PRO A 222 8.17 -25.95 8.38
CA PRO A 222 7.87 -24.94 9.39
C PRO A 222 7.14 -25.55 10.60
N ASP A 223 7.13 -24.84 11.73
CA ASP A 223 6.20 -25.16 12.82
C ASP A 223 4.75 -24.95 12.35
N MET A 224 4.03 -26.06 12.20
CA MET A 224 2.65 -26.06 11.71
C MET A 224 1.66 -25.47 12.71
N ALA A 225 1.99 -25.40 14.01
CA ALA A 225 1.16 -24.73 15.00
C ALA A 225 1.16 -23.22 14.76
N VAL A 226 2.32 -22.64 14.47
CA VAL A 226 2.47 -21.22 14.12
C VAL A 226 1.65 -20.88 12.86
N ILE A 227 1.77 -21.71 11.81
CA ILE A 227 1.00 -21.54 10.58
C ILE A 227 -0.52 -21.63 10.84
N ALA A 228 -0.95 -22.55 11.71
CA ALA A 228 -2.37 -22.71 12.03
C ALA A 228 -2.94 -21.49 12.76
N VAL A 229 -2.20 -20.92 13.72
CA VAL A 229 -2.59 -19.68 14.41
C VAL A 229 -2.71 -18.51 13.42
N GLY A 230 -1.71 -18.34 12.55
CA GLY A 230 -1.73 -17.29 11.52
C GLY A 230 -2.92 -17.39 10.56
N LEU A 231 -3.31 -18.61 10.17
CA LEU A 231 -4.50 -18.85 9.36
C LEU A 231 -5.80 -18.47 10.05
N GLU A 232 -5.95 -18.89 11.30
CA GLU A 232 -7.16 -18.64 12.09
C GLU A 232 -7.34 -17.14 12.33
N GLU A 233 -6.26 -16.45 12.73
CA GLU A 233 -6.29 -15.01 12.98
C GLU A 233 -6.60 -14.23 11.69
N ALA A 234 -5.89 -14.52 10.60
CA ALA A 234 -6.10 -13.84 9.33
C ALA A 234 -7.54 -14.02 8.82
N PHE A 235 -8.10 -15.23 8.96
CA PHE A 235 -9.49 -15.49 8.58
C PHE A 235 -10.49 -14.73 9.45
N ALA A 236 -10.35 -14.83 10.78
CA ALA A 236 -11.27 -14.22 11.73
C ALA A 236 -11.28 -12.69 11.58
N ARG A 237 -10.10 -12.06 11.55
CA ARG A 237 -9.95 -10.60 11.43
C ARG A 237 -10.35 -10.07 10.06
N GLY A 238 -9.98 -10.79 9.00
CA GLY A 238 -10.38 -10.41 7.65
C GLY A 238 -11.90 -10.45 7.45
N ASN A 239 -12.55 -11.50 7.96
CA ASN A 239 -14.01 -11.62 7.93
C ASN A 239 -14.71 -10.58 8.83
N GLU A 240 -14.11 -10.21 9.96
CA GLU A 240 -14.59 -9.12 10.82
C GLU A 240 -14.59 -7.76 10.07
N VAL A 241 -13.53 -7.48 9.30
CA VAL A 241 -13.41 -6.21 8.55
C VAL A 241 -14.31 -6.18 7.32
N LEU A 242 -14.39 -7.26 6.53
CA LEU A 242 -15.04 -7.25 5.21
C LEU A 242 -16.46 -7.81 5.22
N GLY A 243 -16.82 -8.61 6.23
CA GLY A 243 -17.99 -9.48 6.18
C GLY A 243 -17.82 -10.67 5.23
N GLY A 244 -18.66 -11.69 5.39
CA GLY A 244 -18.45 -13.00 4.76
C GLY A 244 -18.41 -13.01 3.23
N GLU A 245 -19.30 -12.27 2.57
CA GLU A 245 -19.34 -12.26 1.10
C GLU A 245 -18.12 -11.57 0.50
N GLN A 246 -17.81 -10.35 0.96
CA GLN A 246 -16.68 -9.59 0.44
C GLN A 246 -15.34 -10.25 0.81
N TRP A 247 -15.25 -10.85 2.00
CA TRP A 247 -14.12 -11.66 2.41
C TRP A 247 -13.80 -12.76 1.38
N VAL A 248 -14.80 -13.57 1.04
CA VAL A 248 -14.66 -14.65 0.05
C VAL A 248 -14.23 -14.12 -1.31
N ASN A 249 -14.84 -13.05 -1.79
CA ASN A 249 -14.52 -12.46 -3.08
C ASN A 249 -13.06 -11.96 -3.16
N ILE A 250 -12.53 -11.40 -2.07
CA ILE A 250 -11.17 -10.85 -2.06
C ILE A 250 -10.13 -11.98 -2.00
N TRP A 251 -10.24 -12.90 -1.04
CA TRP A 251 -9.19 -13.93 -0.91
C TRP A 251 -9.20 -14.91 -2.08
N THR A 252 -10.34 -15.21 -2.71
CA THR A 252 -10.40 -16.09 -3.89
C THR A 252 -9.66 -15.48 -5.08
N ARG A 253 -9.87 -14.19 -5.35
CA ARG A 253 -9.13 -13.46 -6.39
C ARG A 253 -7.63 -13.43 -6.11
N LEU A 254 -7.23 -13.19 -4.86
CA LEU A 254 -5.82 -13.22 -4.46
C LEU A 254 -5.23 -14.62 -4.62
N LEU A 255 -5.97 -15.67 -4.27
CA LEU A 255 -5.54 -17.06 -4.46
C LEU A 255 -5.31 -17.36 -5.94
N ASP A 256 -6.22 -16.95 -6.83
CA ASP A 256 -6.06 -17.13 -8.28
C ASP A 256 -4.81 -16.39 -8.81
N GLN A 257 -4.55 -15.18 -8.32
CA GLN A 257 -3.34 -14.43 -8.65
C GLN A 257 -2.08 -15.20 -8.24
N TRP A 258 -2.00 -15.64 -6.98
CA TRP A 258 -0.85 -16.40 -6.48
C TRP A 258 -0.67 -17.76 -7.19
N VAL A 259 -1.75 -18.45 -7.55
CA VAL A 259 -1.69 -19.66 -8.39
C VAL A 259 -1.12 -19.34 -9.77
N GLY A 260 -1.45 -18.18 -10.34
CA GLY A 260 -0.83 -17.66 -11.56
C GLY A 260 0.68 -17.48 -11.42
N GLU A 261 1.13 -16.85 -10.32
CA GLU A 261 2.55 -16.63 -10.01
C GLU A 261 3.31 -17.95 -9.86
N ILE A 262 2.73 -18.97 -9.21
CA ILE A 262 3.36 -20.30 -9.07
C ILE A 262 3.63 -20.91 -10.44
N ARG A 263 2.69 -20.77 -11.39
CA ARG A 263 2.82 -21.32 -12.74
C ARG A 263 3.90 -20.60 -13.56
N SER A 264 4.03 -19.28 -13.41
CA SER A 264 4.99 -18.48 -14.19
C SER A 264 6.39 -18.45 -13.59
N ARG A 265 6.52 -18.49 -12.26
CA ARG A 265 7.78 -18.25 -11.53
C ARG A 265 8.35 -19.48 -10.83
N GLY A 266 7.55 -20.54 -10.70
CA GLY A 266 7.95 -21.78 -10.02
C GLY A 266 7.65 -21.74 -8.52
N LEU A 267 7.28 -22.91 -7.98
CA LEU A 267 6.72 -23.02 -6.64
C LEU A 267 7.69 -22.58 -5.54
N VAL A 268 8.97 -22.96 -5.61
CA VAL A 268 9.94 -22.63 -4.55
C VAL A 268 10.17 -21.12 -4.42
N VAL A 269 10.20 -20.40 -5.55
CA VAL A 269 10.37 -18.94 -5.56
C VAL A 269 9.18 -18.29 -4.87
N VAL A 270 7.96 -18.68 -5.25
CA VAL A 270 6.73 -18.19 -4.61
C VAL A 270 6.70 -18.54 -3.12
N CYS A 271 7.12 -19.74 -2.73
CA CYS A 271 7.17 -20.14 -1.33
C CYS A 271 8.10 -19.24 -0.51
N VAL A 272 9.28 -18.92 -1.02
CA VAL A 272 10.24 -18.06 -0.32
C VAL A 272 9.70 -16.63 -0.21
N GLU A 273 9.07 -16.12 -1.25
CA GLU A 273 8.46 -14.80 -1.21
C GLU A 273 7.25 -14.71 -0.30
N ALA A 274 6.41 -15.75 -0.27
CA ALA A 274 5.28 -15.85 0.65
C ALA A 274 5.74 -15.79 2.11
N GLU A 275 6.79 -16.54 2.44
CA GLU A 275 7.40 -16.53 3.77
C GLU A 275 8.00 -15.16 4.10
N GLN A 276 8.80 -14.61 3.18
CA GLN A 276 9.44 -13.31 3.37
C GLN A 276 8.41 -12.19 3.53
N PHE A 277 7.32 -12.23 2.77
CA PHE A 277 6.26 -11.23 2.84
C PHE A 277 5.54 -11.22 4.20
N LEU A 278 5.24 -12.39 4.74
CA LEU A 278 4.66 -12.50 6.10
C LEU A 278 5.65 -11.99 7.14
N ARG A 279 6.92 -12.35 7.02
CA ARG A 279 7.99 -11.92 7.94
C ARG A 279 8.26 -10.41 7.88
N ASP A 280 8.25 -9.81 6.70
CA ASP A 280 8.41 -8.36 6.53
C ASP A 280 7.25 -7.56 7.15
N GLN A 281 6.12 -8.21 7.44
CA GLN A 281 5.01 -7.67 8.24
C GLN A 281 5.13 -7.96 9.74
N GLY A 282 6.23 -8.55 10.21
CA GLY A 282 6.44 -8.93 11.60
C GLY A 282 5.62 -10.15 12.04
N LEU A 283 5.13 -10.96 11.09
CA LEU A 283 4.34 -12.15 11.39
C LEU A 283 5.24 -13.38 11.52
N GLU A 284 4.88 -14.28 12.43
CA GLU A 284 5.56 -15.55 12.59
C GLU A 284 5.20 -16.52 11.45
N THR A 285 6.20 -17.25 10.94
CA THR A 285 6.05 -18.18 9.80
C THR A 285 6.36 -19.63 10.15
N GLY A 286 6.75 -19.91 11.40
CA GLY A 286 7.23 -21.23 11.84
C GLY A 286 8.60 -21.61 11.25
N VAL A 287 9.25 -20.69 10.54
CA VAL A 287 10.65 -20.83 10.11
C VAL A 287 11.51 -20.06 11.10
N ASP A 288 12.10 -20.75 12.06
CA ASP A 288 12.78 -20.12 13.22
C ASP A 288 14.31 -20.18 13.16
N GLY A 289 14.85 -20.50 11.99
CA GLY A 289 16.28 -20.58 11.75
C GLY A 289 16.61 -21.20 10.39
N PRO A 290 17.89 -21.21 9.99
CA PRO A 290 18.33 -21.93 8.81
C PRO A 290 18.17 -23.46 8.97
N SER A 291 18.58 -24.22 7.98
CA SER A 291 18.51 -25.68 7.94
C SER A 291 19.47 -26.40 8.90
N PHE A 292 20.33 -25.66 9.60
CA PHE A 292 21.31 -26.16 10.56
C PHE A 292 21.18 -25.50 11.94
N ASP A 293 21.79 -26.12 12.95
CA ASP A 293 21.78 -25.64 14.34
C ASP A 293 22.72 -24.44 14.51
N CYS A 294 22.14 -23.27 14.76
CA CYS A 294 22.89 -22.03 14.96
C CYS A 294 23.85 -22.05 16.15
N ALA A 295 23.64 -22.91 17.15
CA ALA A 295 24.59 -23.08 18.25
C ALA A 295 25.91 -23.73 17.80
N LYS A 296 25.92 -24.34 16.61
CA LYS A 296 27.08 -25.02 16.01
C LYS A 296 27.69 -24.23 14.85
N ALA A 297 27.30 -22.98 14.65
CA ALA A 297 27.81 -22.14 13.58
C ALA A 297 29.30 -21.79 13.80
N GLU A 298 30.17 -22.27 12.93
CA GLU A 298 31.63 -22.10 13.02
C GLU A 298 32.13 -20.99 12.09
N THR A 299 31.51 -20.85 10.91
CA THR A 299 31.94 -19.91 9.88
C THR A 299 31.27 -18.53 10.03
N PRO A 300 31.90 -17.45 9.50
CA PRO A 300 31.25 -16.14 9.42
C PRO A 300 29.93 -16.16 8.64
N THR A 301 29.86 -16.98 7.58
CA THR A 301 28.65 -17.18 6.77
C THR A 301 27.53 -17.80 7.59
N GLU A 302 27.79 -18.91 8.30
CA GLU A 302 26.78 -19.58 9.13
C GLU A 302 26.24 -18.64 10.22
N ARG A 303 27.12 -17.90 10.88
CA ARG A 303 26.71 -16.89 11.88
C ARG A 303 25.86 -15.79 11.26
N THR A 304 26.16 -15.37 10.03
CA THR A 304 25.38 -14.36 9.31
C THR A 304 24.00 -14.89 8.92
N MET A 305 23.92 -16.14 8.46
CA MET A 305 22.65 -16.82 8.19
C MET A 305 21.80 -16.96 9.43
N CYS A 306 22.40 -17.29 10.58
CA CYS A 306 21.69 -17.32 11.86
C CYS A 306 21.17 -15.95 12.31
N ALA A 307 21.88 -14.86 11.99
CA ALA A 307 21.53 -13.51 12.40
C ALA A 307 20.53 -12.82 11.45
N ASP A 308 20.37 -13.29 10.21
CA ASP A 308 19.50 -12.68 9.21
C ASP A 308 18.33 -13.60 8.85
N GLN A 309 17.16 -13.27 9.38
CA GLN A 309 15.95 -14.07 9.19
C GLN A 309 15.51 -14.20 7.73
N LYS A 310 15.90 -13.24 6.86
CA LYS A 310 15.56 -13.28 5.42
C LYS A 310 16.29 -14.39 4.67
N LEU A 311 17.33 -14.98 5.27
CA LEU A 311 18.08 -16.09 4.70
C LEU A 311 17.53 -17.46 5.08
N TRP A 312 16.70 -17.55 6.14
CA TRP A 312 16.30 -18.84 6.71
C TRP A 312 15.45 -19.68 5.75
N ALA A 313 14.40 -19.11 5.17
CA ALA A 313 13.56 -19.82 4.21
C ALA A 313 14.33 -20.21 2.94
N LYS A 314 15.21 -19.32 2.45
CA LYS A 314 16.06 -19.55 1.28
C LYS A 314 17.00 -20.75 1.50
N ASP A 315 17.66 -20.78 2.65
CA ASP A 315 18.54 -21.88 3.02
C ASP A 315 17.79 -23.21 3.15
N ARG A 316 16.67 -23.22 3.89
CA ARG A 316 15.88 -24.44 4.08
C ARG A 316 15.33 -24.99 2.76
N ALA A 317 14.80 -24.12 1.89
CA ALA A 317 14.35 -24.52 0.56
C ALA A 317 15.50 -25.13 -0.27
N MET A 318 16.65 -24.45 -0.33
CA MET A 318 17.81 -24.95 -1.07
C MET A 318 18.28 -26.31 -0.53
N ASN A 319 18.35 -26.46 0.79
CA ASN A 319 18.71 -27.70 1.46
C ASN A 319 17.72 -28.84 1.15
N SER A 320 16.41 -28.57 1.24
CA SER A 320 15.36 -29.55 0.91
C SER A 320 15.41 -29.99 -0.55
N ILE A 321 15.61 -29.05 -1.49
CA ILE A 321 15.78 -29.36 -2.92
C ILE A 321 17.01 -30.24 -3.13
N TYR A 322 18.13 -29.91 -2.47
CA TYR A 322 19.36 -30.68 -2.60
C TYR A 322 19.19 -32.12 -2.11
N PHE A 323 18.56 -32.32 -0.94
CA PHE A 323 18.29 -33.66 -0.43
C PHE A 323 17.35 -34.44 -1.35
N TRP A 324 16.30 -33.78 -1.87
CA TRP A 324 15.41 -34.42 -2.83
C TRP A 324 16.14 -34.85 -4.11
N ILE A 325 17.00 -33.99 -4.69
CA ILE A 325 17.81 -34.33 -5.86
C ILE A 325 18.73 -35.52 -5.56
N ARG A 326 19.41 -35.50 -4.41
CA ARG A 326 20.33 -36.57 -4.01
C ARG A 326 19.64 -37.93 -3.97
N ASP A 327 18.40 -37.96 -3.47
CA ASP A 327 17.68 -39.20 -3.17
C ASP A 327 16.83 -39.70 -4.36
N ASN A 328 16.42 -38.81 -5.28
CA ASN A 328 15.48 -39.14 -6.35
C ASN A 328 16.09 -39.13 -7.77
N VAL A 329 17.33 -38.71 -7.93
CA VAL A 329 17.98 -38.59 -9.24
C VAL A 329 18.99 -39.71 -9.50
N GLN A 330 19.10 -40.16 -10.75
CA GLN A 330 20.05 -41.20 -11.19
C GLN A 330 21.50 -40.82 -10.82
N ALA A 331 22.33 -41.84 -10.57
CA ALA A 331 23.63 -41.66 -9.94
C ALA A 331 24.61 -40.76 -10.73
N ASP A 332 24.53 -40.81 -12.06
CA ASP A 332 25.31 -40.01 -13.00
C ASP A 332 24.90 -38.53 -12.98
N VAL A 333 23.59 -38.26 -13.07
CA VAL A 333 23.03 -36.90 -13.00
C VAL A 333 23.26 -36.30 -11.61
N ARG A 334 23.09 -37.09 -10.53
CA ARG A 334 23.44 -36.71 -9.17
C ARG A 334 24.89 -36.26 -9.05
N LYS A 335 25.84 -37.01 -9.64
CA LYS A 335 27.26 -36.64 -9.62
C LYS A 335 27.51 -35.29 -10.28
N GLY A 336 26.83 -35.01 -11.39
CA GLY A 336 26.86 -33.71 -12.08
C GLY A 336 26.34 -32.57 -11.19
N ILE A 337 25.17 -32.74 -10.59
CA ILE A 337 24.56 -31.69 -9.74
C ILE A 337 25.40 -31.42 -8.48
N LEU A 338 25.97 -32.46 -7.86
CA LEU A 338 26.90 -32.32 -6.72
C LEU A 338 28.19 -31.59 -7.10
N ALA A 339 28.69 -31.76 -8.32
CA ALA A 339 29.85 -31.01 -8.81
C ALA A 339 29.50 -29.52 -8.99
N VAL A 340 28.35 -29.22 -9.59
CA VAL A 340 27.85 -27.85 -9.74
C VAL A 340 27.62 -27.19 -8.38
N GLN A 341 27.02 -27.88 -7.41
CA GLN A 341 26.76 -27.33 -6.09
C GLN A 341 28.07 -26.99 -5.34
N ARG A 342 29.06 -27.89 -5.39
CA ARG A 342 30.37 -27.61 -4.77
C ARG A 342 31.10 -26.46 -5.44
N HIS A 343 31.00 -26.37 -6.76
CA HIS A 343 31.54 -25.23 -7.49
C HIS A 343 30.85 -23.93 -7.06
N TRP A 344 29.51 -23.91 -7.00
CA TRP A 344 28.72 -22.77 -6.55
C TRP A 344 29.10 -22.33 -5.13
N LEU A 345 29.29 -23.26 -4.18
CA LEU A 345 29.77 -22.95 -2.83
C LEU A 345 31.19 -22.38 -2.81
N ALA A 346 32.05 -22.83 -3.74
CA ALA A 346 33.45 -22.41 -3.79
C ALA A 346 33.66 -21.04 -4.46
N VAL A 347 32.79 -20.64 -5.39
CA VAL A 347 32.91 -19.36 -6.12
C VAL A 347 32.11 -18.23 -5.47
N ASN A 348 31.13 -18.55 -4.64
CA ASN A 348 30.29 -17.55 -3.95
C ASN A 348 30.69 -17.41 -2.47
N ASP A 349 31.87 -16.85 -2.23
CA ASP A 349 32.33 -16.53 -0.87
C ASP A 349 31.84 -15.13 -0.44
N CYS A 350 30.65 -15.09 0.15
CA CYS A 350 30.05 -13.84 0.64
C CYS A 350 30.50 -13.48 2.07
N GLY A 351 31.13 -14.39 2.82
CA GLY A 351 31.46 -14.19 4.23
C GLY A 351 30.28 -13.63 5.05
N THR A 352 30.42 -12.40 5.56
CA THR A 352 29.39 -11.71 6.35
C THR A 352 28.50 -10.75 5.57
N ASP A 353 28.66 -10.66 4.25
CA ASP A 353 27.86 -9.76 3.41
C ASP A 353 26.46 -10.33 3.16
N ARG A 354 25.46 -9.76 3.85
CA ARG A 354 24.05 -10.14 3.73
C ARG A 354 23.48 -9.89 2.34
N GLY A 355 23.89 -8.82 1.67
CA GLY A 355 23.40 -8.49 0.32
C GLY A 355 23.89 -9.52 -0.70
N CYS A 356 25.18 -9.86 -0.62
CA CYS A 356 25.77 -10.94 -1.40
C CYS A 356 25.06 -12.28 -1.14
N LEU A 357 24.87 -12.66 0.13
CA LEU A 357 24.21 -13.92 0.48
C LEU A 357 22.79 -14.00 -0.09
N ASN A 358 21.98 -12.96 0.10
CA ASN A 358 20.61 -12.93 -0.44
C ASN A 358 20.60 -13.09 -1.97
N SER A 359 21.46 -12.34 -2.67
CA SER A 359 21.55 -12.40 -4.13
C SER A 359 21.97 -13.78 -4.64
N VAL A 360 22.96 -14.40 -4.00
CA VAL A 360 23.47 -15.73 -4.34
C VAL A 360 22.39 -16.80 -4.11
N TYR A 361 21.65 -16.74 -3.00
CA TYR A 361 20.52 -17.63 -2.73
C TYR A 361 19.39 -17.46 -3.76
N GLU A 362 19.00 -16.22 -4.07
CA GLU A 362 17.95 -15.92 -5.04
C GLU A 362 18.30 -16.45 -6.43
N GLN A 363 19.52 -16.18 -6.91
CA GLN A 363 20.00 -16.70 -8.18
C GLN A 363 19.92 -18.23 -8.21
N ARG A 364 20.34 -18.89 -7.12
CA ARG A 364 20.36 -20.35 -7.06
C ARG A 364 18.96 -20.95 -7.04
N LEU A 365 18.03 -20.35 -6.31
CA LEU A 365 16.63 -20.81 -6.28
C LEU A 365 15.94 -20.60 -7.64
N GLU A 366 16.27 -19.53 -8.35
CA GLU A 366 15.81 -19.30 -9.73
C GLU A 366 16.32 -20.36 -10.71
N GLU A 367 17.59 -20.80 -10.60
CA GLU A 367 18.11 -21.91 -11.39
C GLU A 367 17.39 -23.24 -11.08
N LEU A 368 16.96 -23.42 -9.84
CA LEU A 368 16.33 -24.64 -9.34
C LEU A 368 14.81 -24.62 -9.37
N LYS A 369 14.16 -23.54 -9.86
CA LYS A 369 12.71 -23.34 -9.76
C LYS A 369 11.84 -24.40 -10.45
N LEU A 370 12.41 -25.14 -11.39
CA LEU A 370 11.74 -26.24 -12.09
C LEU A 370 11.81 -27.56 -11.32
N VAL A 371 12.60 -27.63 -10.24
CA VAL A 371 12.67 -28.80 -9.36
C VAL A 371 11.53 -28.72 -8.36
N VAL A 372 10.55 -29.61 -8.51
CA VAL A 372 9.39 -29.70 -7.62
C VAL A 372 9.53 -30.91 -6.71
N ILE A 373 9.55 -30.66 -5.40
CA ILE A 373 9.51 -31.71 -4.37
C ILE A 373 8.05 -32.17 -4.21
N GLN A 374 7.83 -33.48 -4.22
CA GLN A 374 6.52 -34.11 -3.99
C GLN A 374 6.41 -34.68 -2.58
#